data_AF-A0A5E6R3U0-F1
#
_entry.id   AF-A0A5E6R3U0-F1
#
_cell.length_a   1.000
_cell.length_b   1.000
_cell.length_c   1.000
_cell.angle_alpha   90.00
_cell.angle_beta   90.00
_cell.angle_gamma   90.00
#
_symmetry.space_group_name_H-M   'P 1'
#
loop_
_entity.id
_entity.type
_entity.pdbx_description
1 polymer ?
#
loop_
_entity_poly.entity_id
_entity_poly.type
_entity_poly.pdbx_seq_one_letter_code
_entity_poly.pdbx_strand_id
1 'polypeptide(L)'
;MICHLAFMQNACIFQDFALHRATLMNPEKLELLITREMPFGKYKGRIIADLPGPYLNWFAREGFPHGELGGLLALMQEIDHNGLSELLEPLRAKHGKPAPRH
;
A
#
# COMPACT_ATOMS: atom_id res chain seq x y z
N MET A 1 6.11 -35.89 3.45
CA MET A 1 7.06 -35.10 2.64
C MET A 1 6.25 -34.62 1.44
N ILE A 2 5.84 -33.37 1.20
CA ILE A 2 6.53 -32.08 1.29
C ILE A 2 5.44 -30.97 1.38
N CYS A 3 4.59 -30.94 2.41
CA CYS A 3 3.42 -30.02 2.41
C CYS A 3 3.13 -29.27 3.71
N HIS A 4 3.96 -29.35 4.76
CA HIS A 4 3.62 -28.74 6.05
C HIS A 4 4.70 -27.84 6.66
N LEU A 5 5.79 -27.55 5.93
CA LEU A 5 6.95 -26.82 6.45
C LEU A 5 7.21 -25.46 5.80
N ALA A 6 6.32 -24.96 4.94
CA ALA A 6 6.45 -23.62 4.34
C ALA A 6 5.58 -22.55 5.02
N PHE A 7 5.06 -22.82 6.23
CA PHE A 7 4.25 -21.87 6.99
C PHE A 7 5.01 -21.19 8.14
N MET A 8 6.20 -21.69 8.53
CA MET A 8 6.91 -21.20 9.72
C MET A 8 8.22 -20.45 9.44
N GLN A 9 8.66 -20.28 8.19
CA GLN A 9 9.82 -19.42 7.86
C GLN A 9 9.45 -18.00 7.41
N ASN A 10 8.17 -17.69 7.19
CA ASN A 10 7.74 -16.32 6.88
C ASN A 10 7.46 -15.45 8.12
N ALA A 11 7.57 -15.99 9.34
CA ALA A 11 7.28 -15.22 10.56
C ALA A 11 8.41 -14.24 10.95
N CYS A 12 9.67 -14.47 10.55
CA CYS A 12 10.79 -13.61 10.98
C CYS A 12 11.06 -12.39 10.10
N ILE A 13 10.43 -12.24 8.92
CA ILE A 13 10.48 -10.99 8.13
C ILE A 13 9.43 -9.97 8.63
N PHE A 14 8.46 -10.41 9.45
CA PHE A 14 7.34 -9.57 9.91
C PHE A 14 7.55 -8.95 11.30
N GLN A 15 8.59 -9.37 12.04
CA GLN A 15 8.77 -8.99 13.44
C GLN A 15 9.41 -7.60 13.62
N ASP A 16 10.22 -7.11 12.67
CA ASP A 16 10.73 -5.72 12.66
C ASP A 16 9.65 -4.70 12.23
N PHE A 17 8.55 -5.17 11.64
CA PHE A 17 7.43 -4.34 11.19
C PHE A 17 6.58 -3.79 12.35
N ALA A 18 6.77 -4.29 13.58
CA ALA A 18 5.95 -3.93 14.75
C ALA A 18 6.34 -2.60 15.42
N LEU A 19 7.62 -2.19 15.42
CA LEU A 19 8.02 -0.90 15.98
C LEU A 19 7.77 0.29 15.02
N HIS A 20 7.66 0.04 13.72
CA HIS A 20 7.22 1.04 12.73
C HIS A 20 5.68 1.18 12.65
N ARG A 21 4.93 0.24 13.25
CA ARG A 21 3.46 0.13 13.19
C ARG A 21 2.70 1.23 13.96
N ALA A 22 3.33 1.88 14.93
CA ALA A 22 2.66 2.90 15.75
C ALA A 22 2.66 4.31 15.13
N THR A 23 3.48 4.57 14.10
CA THR A 23 3.47 5.83 13.31
C THR A 23 2.77 5.68 11.95
N LEU A 24 2.14 4.52 11.72
CA LEU A 24 1.55 4.09 10.44
C LEU A 24 0.09 4.54 10.23
N MET A 25 -0.62 4.97 11.27
CA MET A 25 -2.01 5.48 11.18
C MET A 25 -2.07 7.00 11.39
N ASN A 26 -1.22 7.75 10.69
CA ASN A 26 -1.35 9.20 10.64
C ASN A 26 -2.37 9.57 9.55
N PRO A 27 -3.43 10.34 9.87
CA PRO A 27 -4.43 10.75 8.87
C PRO A 27 -3.80 11.48 7.68
N GLU A 28 -2.72 12.23 7.92
CA GLU A 28 -1.94 12.91 6.88
C GLU A 28 -1.38 11.95 5.82
N LYS A 29 -0.97 10.73 6.21
CA LYS A 29 -0.46 9.73 5.25
C LYS A 29 -1.58 9.21 4.35
N LEU A 30 -2.81 9.06 4.87
CA LEU A 30 -3.96 8.66 4.04
C LEU A 30 -4.28 9.74 3.00
N GLU A 31 -4.18 11.02 3.37
CA GLU A 31 -4.35 12.13 2.42
C GLU A 31 -3.27 12.14 1.35
N LEU A 32 -2.03 11.79 1.70
CA LEU A 32 -0.93 11.64 0.75
C LEU A 32 -1.18 10.49 -0.24
N LEU A 33 -1.84 9.40 0.15
CA LEU A 33 -2.17 8.31 -0.78
C LEU A 33 -3.08 8.76 -1.93
N ILE A 34 -4.01 9.69 -1.66
CA ILE A 34 -4.98 10.20 -2.65
C ILE A 34 -4.54 11.49 -3.36
N THR A 35 -3.48 12.12 -2.84
CA THR A 35 -2.93 13.36 -3.39
C THR A 35 -1.67 13.12 -4.21
N ARG A 36 -0.82 12.18 -3.77
CA ARG A 36 0.47 11.91 -4.39
C ARG A 36 0.31 11.05 -5.63
N GLU A 37 0.91 11.52 -6.71
CA GLU A 37 1.04 10.76 -7.95
C GLU A 37 2.36 10.00 -7.99
N MET A 38 2.35 8.86 -8.69
CA MET A 38 3.55 8.07 -8.95
C MET A 38 4.53 8.84 -9.84
N PRO A 39 5.78 9.06 -9.39
CA PRO A 39 6.78 9.80 -10.17
C PRO A 39 7.44 8.96 -11.28
N PHE A 40 7.33 7.62 -11.22
CA PHE A 40 7.98 6.70 -12.15
C PHE A 40 7.13 5.45 -12.41
N GLY A 41 7.59 4.62 -13.35
CA GLY A 41 6.99 3.34 -13.72
C GLY A 41 5.86 3.45 -14.74
N LYS A 42 5.15 2.34 -14.94
CA LYS A 42 4.03 2.24 -15.91
C LYS A 42 2.87 3.17 -15.58
N TYR A 43 2.65 3.45 -14.29
CA TYR A 43 1.56 4.28 -13.78
C TYR A 43 2.01 5.69 -13.41
N LYS A 44 3.05 6.22 -14.06
CA LYS A 44 3.51 7.59 -13.82
C LYS A 44 2.37 8.60 -14.04
N GLY A 45 2.21 9.54 -13.11
CA GLY A 45 1.13 10.54 -13.12
C GLY A 45 -0.24 10.01 -12.64
N ARG A 46 -0.30 8.77 -12.15
CA ARG A 46 -1.49 8.21 -11.49
C ARG A 46 -1.33 8.33 -9.98
N ILE A 47 -2.44 8.57 -9.30
CA ILE A 47 -2.50 8.63 -7.83
C ILE A 47 -2.20 7.25 -7.24
N ILE A 48 -1.49 7.22 -6.10
CA ILE A 48 -1.11 5.97 -5.43
C ILE A 48 -2.33 5.12 -5.07
N ALA A 49 -3.41 5.75 -4.58
CA ALA A 49 -4.68 5.09 -4.27
C ALA A 49 -5.40 4.48 -5.49
N ASP A 50 -4.99 4.82 -6.72
CA ASP A 50 -5.58 4.30 -7.98
C ASP A 50 -4.70 3.24 -8.63
N LEU A 51 -3.62 2.82 -7.97
CA LEU A 51 -2.76 1.78 -8.48
C LEU A 51 -3.48 0.42 -8.43
N PRO A 52 -3.36 -0.40 -9.49
CA PRO A 52 -3.99 -1.71 -9.48
C PRO A 52 -3.29 -2.64 -8.50
N GLY A 53 -4.05 -3.41 -7.72
CA GLY A 53 -3.54 -4.38 -6.74
C GLY A 53 -2.42 -5.31 -7.27
N PRO A 54 -2.50 -5.87 -8.49
CA PRO A 54 -1.40 -6.66 -9.07
C PRO A 54 -0.05 -5.93 -9.15
N TYR A 55 -0.07 -4.61 -9.32
CA TYR A 55 1.14 -3.79 -9.37
C TYR A 55 1.72 -3.55 -7.97
N LEU A 56 0.87 -3.35 -6.97
CA LEU A 56 1.30 -3.25 -5.57
C LEU A 56 1.84 -4.59 -5.06
N ASN A 57 1.20 -5.71 -5.42
CA ASN A 57 1.66 -7.05 -5.09
C ASN A 57 3.01 -7.39 -5.76
N TRP A 58 3.28 -6.85 -6.96
CA TRP A 58 4.62 -6.96 -7.56
C TRP A 58 5.67 -6.22 -6.71
N PHE A 59 5.38 -5.01 -6.23
CA PHE A 59 6.27 -4.30 -5.30
C PHE A 59 6.44 -5.02 -3.96
N ALA A 60 5.40 -5.69 -3.46
CA ALA A 60 5.51 -6.49 -2.23
C ALA A 60 6.48 -7.69 -2.39
N ARG A 61 6.70 -8.16 -3.62
CA ARG A 61 7.63 -9.25 -3.95
C ARG A 61 9.04 -8.74 -4.28
N GLU A 62 9.15 -7.65 -5.03
CA GLU A 62 10.43 -7.06 -5.45
C GLU A 62 11.07 -6.24 -4.31
N GLY A 63 10.25 -5.59 -3.51
CA GLY A 63 10.64 -4.62 -2.48
C GLY A 63 10.18 -3.21 -2.81
N PHE A 64 9.85 -2.44 -1.78
CA PHE A 64 9.48 -1.02 -1.91
C PHE A 64 10.72 -0.12 -1.96
N PRO A 65 10.71 0.95 -2.75
CA PRO A 65 11.80 1.93 -2.76
C PRO A 65 11.96 2.59 -1.38
N HIS A 66 13.18 2.91 -0.97
CA HIS A 66 13.39 3.62 0.29
C HIS A 66 12.82 5.05 0.27
N GLY A 67 12.39 5.52 1.44
CA GLY A 67 11.86 6.87 1.64
C GLY A 67 10.34 6.91 1.79
N GLU A 68 9.78 8.12 1.74
CA GLU A 68 8.35 8.36 1.96
C GLU A 68 7.47 7.60 0.98
N LEU A 69 7.86 7.55 -0.30
CA LEU A 69 7.10 6.87 -1.35
C LEU A 69 6.95 5.37 -1.06
N GLY A 70 8.01 4.70 -0.61
CA GLY A 70 7.92 3.29 -0.24
C GLY A 70 7.01 3.05 0.95
N GLY A 71 7.04 3.95 1.93
CA GLY A 71 6.12 3.93 3.06
C GLY A 71 4.66 4.07 2.62
N LEU A 72 4.38 4.97 1.68
CA LEU A 72 3.05 5.14 1.10
C LEU A 72 2.59 3.91 0.30
N LEU A 73 3.48 3.32 -0.51
CA LEU A 73 3.17 2.12 -1.28
C LEU A 73 2.92 0.90 -0.38
N ALA A 74 3.73 0.74 0.67
CA ALA A 74 3.54 -0.32 1.66
C ALA A 74 2.20 -0.15 2.41
N LEU A 75 1.87 1.08 2.80
CA LEU A 75 0.59 1.40 3.43
C LEU A 75 -0.59 1.11 2.49
N MET A 76 -0.49 1.50 1.21
CA MET A 76 -1.52 1.21 0.22
C MET A 76 -1.70 -0.29 0.01
N GLN A 77 -0.60 -1.05 -0.06
CA GLN A 77 -0.66 -2.51 -0.18
C GLN A 77 -1.31 -3.15 1.05
N GLU A 78 -1.04 -2.64 2.26
CA GLU A 78 -1.69 -3.14 3.47
C GLU A 78 -3.19 -2.87 3.44
N ILE A 79 -3.62 -1.68 3.03
CA ILE A 79 -5.04 -1.33 2.86
C ILE A 79 -5.71 -2.26 1.83
N ASP A 80 -5.09 -2.47 0.67
CA ASP A 80 -5.61 -3.33 -0.40
C ASP A 80 -5.68 -4.80 0.05
N HIS A 81 -4.63 -5.30 0.69
CA HIS A 81 -4.57 -6.68 1.20
C HIS A 81 -5.63 -6.96 2.26
N ASN A 82 -5.97 -5.96 3.08
CA ASN A 82 -7.03 -6.06 4.07
C ASN A 82 -8.43 -5.73 3.52
N GLY A 83 -8.56 -5.36 2.24
CA GLY A 83 -9.84 -4.97 1.64
C GLY A 83 -10.42 -3.66 2.18
N LEU A 84 -9.58 -2.76 2.69
CA LEU A 84 -9.99 -1.50 3.34
C LEU A 84 -10.00 -0.29 2.40
N SER A 85 -9.87 -0.51 1.09
CA SER A 85 -9.82 0.55 0.07
C SER A 85 -11.06 1.46 0.08
N GLU A 86 -12.22 0.92 0.45
CA GLU A 86 -13.47 1.69 0.62
C GLU A 86 -13.37 2.77 1.70
N LEU A 87 -12.50 2.60 2.71
CA LEU A 87 -12.27 3.63 3.74
C LEU A 87 -11.68 4.91 3.16
N LEU A 88 -11.06 4.84 1.98
CA LEU A 88 -10.53 6.00 1.30
C LEU A 88 -11.62 6.76 0.52
N GLU A 89 -12.78 6.17 0.23
CA GLU A 89 -13.83 6.82 -0.56
C GLU A 89 -14.35 8.13 0.05
N PRO A 90 -14.65 8.21 1.36
CA PRO A 90 -15.07 9.48 1.97
C PRO A 90 -13.98 10.55 1.88
N LEU A 91 -12.70 10.16 1.96
CA LEU A 91 -11.57 11.08 1.79
C LEU A 91 -11.50 11.55 0.33
N ARG A 92 -11.60 10.63 -0.63
CA ARG A 92 -11.64 10.94 -2.05
C ARG A 92 -12.78 11.87 -2.45
N ALA A 93 -13.95 11.69 -1.85
CA ALA A 93 -15.10 12.57 -2.03
C ALA A 93 -14.80 14.00 -1.54
N LYS A 94 -14.12 14.16 -0.38
CA LYS A 94 -13.67 15.48 0.11
C LYS A 94 -12.70 16.16 -0.86
N HIS A 95 -11.83 15.39 -1.51
CA HIS A 95 -10.85 15.92 -2.47
C HIS A 95 -11.36 15.99 -3.92
N GLY A 96 -12.63 15.62 -4.19
CA GLY A 96 -13.22 15.65 -5.54
C GLY A 96 -12.61 14.64 -6.52
N LYS A 97 -12.00 13.55 -6.03
CA LYS A 97 -11.29 12.55 -6.85
C LYS A 97 -11.92 11.17 -6.71
N PRO A 98 -13.11 10.91 -7.29
CA PRO A 98 -13.84 9.65 -7.12
C PRO A 98 -13.02 8.46 -7.61
N ALA A 99 -13.32 7.27 -7.07
CA ALA A 99 -12.65 6.03 -7.47
C ALA A 99 -12.87 5.72 -8.96
N PRO A 100 -11.82 5.31 -9.69
CA PRO A 100 -11.97 4.82 -11.04
C PRO A 100 -12.81 3.55 -11.03
N ARG A 101 -13.87 3.52 -11.83
CA ARG A 101 -14.66 2.31 -12.06
C ARG A 101 -13.87 1.45 -13.05
N HIS A 102 -13.27 0.37 -12.56
CA HIS A 102 -12.53 -0.62 -13.36
C HIS A 102 -13.42 -1.78 -13.75
#